data_AF-A0A7R9W5M7-F1
#
_entry.id   AF-A0A7R9W5M7-F1
#
_cell.length_a   1.000
_cell.length_b   1.000
_cell.length_c   1.000
_cell.angle_alpha   90.00
_cell.angle_beta   90.00
_cell.angle_gamma   90.00
#
_symmetry.space_group_name_H-M   'P 1'
#
loop_
_entity.id
_entity.type
_entity.pdbx_description
1 polymer ?
#
loop_
_entity_poly.entity_id
_entity_poly.type
_entity_poly.pdbx_seq_one_letter_code
_entity_poly.pdbx_strand_id
1 'polypeptide(L)'
;REFMSGLVSSGVEQNSAVATSPTAKGAEIVKAWKAHFAANSEDMDKFWSLYDPDITSIWSMVYDEADSNESLDETIQGVADLLQQPGMAAEMKDDCFAVVHTLESLEIEGLWFFNGPDPEKLFGSNPETSWYTFSQLGPEATDLVKAAVTRIIVPTDGKLNG
;
A
#
# COMPACT_ATOMS: atom_id res chain seq x y z
N ARG A 1 26.62 -55.43 -14.51
CA ARG A 1 27.04 -54.00 -14.56
C ARG A 1 25.84 -53.19 -14.12
N GLU A 2 25.71 -53.02 -12.82
CA GLU A 2 24.74 -52.14 -12.18
C GLU A 2 25.45 -50.82 -11.90
N PHE A 3 24.87 -49.69 -12.29
CA PHE A 3 25.35 -48.37 -11.93
C PHE A 3 24.45 -47.81 -10.83
N MET A 4 24.94 -47.84 -9.59
CA MET A 4 24.52 -46.96 -8.52
C MET A 4 25.56 -45.84 -8.39
N SER A 5 25.13 -44.60 -8.64
CA SER A 5 25.76 -43.36 -8.19
C SER A 5 24.63 -42.33 -8.30
N GLY A 6 23.98 -41.92 -7.22
CA GLY A 6 24.60 -41.11 -6.18
C GLY A 6 24.27 -39.65 -6.47
N LEU A 7 22.99 -39.28 -6.42
CA LEU A 7 22.59 -37.87 -6.46
C LEU A 7 22.27 -37.42 -5.04
N VAL A 8 23.27 -36.83 -4.40
CA VAL A 8 23.07 -35.94 -3.25
C VAL A 8 22.74 -34.58 -3.87
N SER A 9 21.47 -34.21 -3.93
CA SER A 9 21.12 -32.80 -4.15
C SER A 9 20.73 -32.22 -2.82
N SER A 10 21.65 -31.41 -2.33
CA SER A 10 21.61 -30.54 -1.18
C SER A 10 20.25 -29.85 -1.02
N GLY A 11 19.80 -29.80 0.24
CA GLY A 11 18.65 -29.01 0.62
C GLY A 11 18.83 -27.56 0.18
N VAL A 12 17.93 -27.12 -0.67
CA VAL A 12 17.48 -25.74 -0.64
C VAL A 12 16.33 -25.77 0.34
N GLU A 13 16.57 -25.36 1.57
CA GLU A 13 15.50 -24.81 2.40
C GLU A 13 14.91 -23.66 1.58
N GLN A 14 13.82 -23.94 0.88
CA GLN A 14 12.90 -22.92 0.46
C GLN A 14 12.46 -22.25 1.75
N ASN A 15 13.12 -21.15 2.08
CA ASN A 15 12.64 -20.20 3.04
C ASN A 15 11.40 -19.58 2.38
N SER A 16 10.30 -20.32 2.44
CA SER A 16 8.97 -19.83 2.12
C SER A 16 8.73 -18.71 3.11
N ALA A 17 8.96 -17.47 2.69
CA ALA A 17 8.46 -16.32 3.39
C ALA A 17 6.96 -16.57 3.54
N VAL A 18 6.55 -16.92 4.75
CA VAL A 18 5.16 -17.16 5.08
C VAL A 18 4.49 -15.81 4.84
N ALA A 19 3.68 -15.70 3.78
CA ALA A 19 2.82 -14.55 3.60
C ALA A 19 1.91 -14.48 4.84
N THR A 20 2.25 -13.58 5.77
CA THR A 20 1.57 -13.45 7.05
C THR A 20 0.24 -12.76 6.79
N SER A 21 -0.85 -13.53 6.71
CA SER A 21 -2.21 -12.99 6.56
C SER A 21 -2.50 -11.88 7.58
N PRO A 22 -3.49 -10.99 7.33
CA PRO A 22 -3.89 -9.92 8.26
C PRO A 22 -3.98 -10.41 9.71
N THR A 23 -3.41 -9.65 10.64
CA THR A 23 -3.32 -10.02 12.06
C THR A 23 -4.01 -9.01 12.96
N ALA A 24 -4.37 -9.42 14.19
CA ALA A 24 -4.91 -8.50 15.19
C ALA A 24 -3.91 -7.40 15.58
N LYS A 25 -2.61 -7.72 15.62
CA LYS A 25 -1.55 -6.73 15.90
C LYS A 25 -1.45 -5.71 14.75
N GLY A 26 -1.48 -6.17 13.51
CA GLY A 26 -1.43 -5.27 12.34
C GLY A 26 -2.66 -4.37 12.25
N ALA A 27 -3.86 -4.88 12.57
CA ALA A 27 -5.06 -4.05 12.64
C ALA A 27 -4.94 -2.92 13.68
N GLU A 28 -4.39 -3.22 14.86
CA GLU A 28 -4.13 -2.19 15.89
C GLU A 28 -3.05 -1.19 15.44
N ILE A 29 -2.03 -1.61 14.68
CA ILE A 29 -1.04 -0.71 14.08
C ILE A 29 -1.69 0.25 13.07
N VAL A 30 -2.47 -0.28 12.11
CA VAL A 30 -3.18 0.52 11.09
C VAL A 30 -4.12 1.51 11.74
N LYS A 31 -4.90 1.07 12.74
CA LYS A 31 -5.81 1.91 13.51
C LYS A 31 -5.09 3.00 14.30
N ALA A 32 -3.96 2.68 14.93
CA ALA A 32 -3.14 3.66 15.66
C ALA A 32 -2.59 4.72 14.71
N TRP A 33 -2.10 4.32 13.54
CA TRP A 33 -1.64 5.28 12.53
C TRP A 33 -2.78 6.16 12.02
N LYS A 34 -3.92 5.57 11.64
CA LYS A 34 -5.10 6.31 11.17
C LYS A 34 -5.59 7.37 12.17
N ALA A 35 -5.63 7.01 13.45
CA ALA A 35 -5.99 7.94 14.51
C ALA A 35 -4.97 9.07 14.68
N HIS A 36 -3.68 8.75 14.57
CA HIS A 36 -2.61 9.75 14.65
C HIS A 36 -2.59 10.68 13.44
N PHE A 37 -2.68 10.15 12.22
CA PHE A 37 -2.71 10.93 10.99
C PHE A 37 -3.84 11.96 10.97
N ALA A 38 -5.03 11.59 11.48
CA ALA A 38 -6.15 12.52 11.61
C ALA A 38 -5.89 13.68 12.59
N ALA A 39 -4.95 13.52 13.53
CA ALA A 39 -4.58 14.54 14.50
C ALA A 39 -3.31 15.32 14.09
N ASN A 40 -2.35 14.64 13.46
CA ASN A 40 -1.08 15.18 13.02
C ASN A 40 -0.48 14.30 11.89
N SER A 41 -0.86 14.60 10.66
CA SER A 41 -0.42 13.87 9.46
C SER A 41 1.07 14.06 9.14
N GLU A 42 1.71 15.11 9.64
CA GLU A 42 3.09 15.46 9.32
C GLU A 42 4.12 14.69 10.16
N ASP A 43 3.68 14.01 11.23
CA ASP A 43 4.54 13.27 12.16
C ASP A 43 4.92 11.88 11.60
N MET A 44 5.88 11.92 10.69
CA MET A 44 6.46 10.72 10.08
C MET A 44 7.27 9.87 11.07
N ASP A 45 7.83 10.46 12.13
CA ASP A 45 8.53 9.70 13.16
C ASP A 45 7.56 8.73 13.85
N LYS A 46 6.32 9.17 14.09
CA LYS A 46 5.29 8.28 14.62
C LYS A 46 4.95 7.16 13.65
N PHE A 47 4.77 7.44 12.36
CA PHE A 47 4.52 6.41 11.34
C PHE A 47 5.59 5.32 11.39
N TRP A 48 6.87 5.70 11.32
CA TRP A 48 7.98 4.75 11.31
C TRP A 48 8.15 4.01 12.64
N SER A 49 7.75 4.60 13.77
CA SER A 49 7.73 3.90 15.07
C SER A 49 6.66 2.81 15.15
N LEU A 50 5.60 2.92 14.35
CA LEU A 50 4.50 1.95 14.27
C LEU A 50 4.74 0.88 13.20
N TYR A 51 5.51 1.21 12.16
CA TYR A 51 5.80 0.31 11.05
C TYR A 51 6.52 -0.95 11.51
N ASP A 52 5.96 -2.10 11.15
CA ASP A 52 6.52 -3.42 11.44
C ASP A 52 6.54 -4.22 10.13
N PRO A 53 7.70 -4.40 9.47
CA PRO A 53 7.78 -5.03 8.15
C PRO A 53 7.39 -6.52 8.15
N ASP A 54 7.38 -7.18 9.31
CA ASP A 54 6.96 -8.58 9.43
C ASP A 54 5.43 -8.73 9.48
N ILE A 55 4.72 -7.62 9.74
CA ILE A 55 3.27 -7.58 10.02
C ILE A 55 2.52 -6.67 9.05
N THR A 56 3.17 -5.62 8.56
CA THR A 56 2.55 -4.56 7.75
C THR A 56 3.36 -4.31 6.50
N SER A 57 2.69 -3.81 5.47
CA SER A 57 3.33 -3.46 4.21
C SER A 57 2.89 -2.09 3.72
N ILE A 58 3.76 -1.48 2.90
CA ILE A 58 3.56 -0.17 2.32
C ILE A 58 3.60 -0.33 0.80
N TRP A 59 2.65 0.28 0.11
CA TRP A 59 2.51 0.18 -1.34
C TRP A 59 2.24 1.55 -1.93
N SER A 60 2.90 1.87 -3.05
CA SER A 60 2.52 2.99 -3.90
C SER A 60 1.49 2.53 -4.93
N MET A 61 0.61 3.45 -5.31
CA MET A 61 -0.42 3.27 -6.33
C MET A 61 -0.28 4.39 -7.37
N VAL A 62 -0.37 4.04 -8.65
CA VAL A 62 -0.42 5.01 -9.76
C VAL A 62 -1.54 4.60 -10.71
N TYR A 63 -2.31 5.55 -11.21
CA TYR A 63 -3.35 5.29 -12.20
C TYR A 63 -2.75 5.10 -13.59
N ASP A 64 -3.17 4.03 -14.28
CA ASP A 64 -2.53 3.60 -15.52
C ASP A 64 -2.96 4.42 -16.74
N GLU A 65 -4.13 5.09 -16.66
CA GLU A 65 -4.80 5.74 -17.79
C GLU A 65 -4.92 7.27 -17.60
N ALA A 66 -3.94 7.91 -16.96
CA ALA A 66 -3.97 9.35 -16.70
C ALA A 66 -4.14 10.20 -17.97
N ASP A 67 -3.60 9.74 -19.11
CA ASP A 67 -3.75 10.39 -20.42
C ASP A 67 -5.20 10.39 -20.95
N SER A 68 -6.05 9.53 -20.39
CA SER A 68 -7.48 9.42 -20.72
C SER A 68 -8.35 10.34 -19.86
N ASN A 69 -7.80 11.01 -18.84
CA ASN A 69 -8.53 11.96 -18.02
C ASN A 69 -8.73 13.28 -18.78
N GLU A 70 -9.99 13.74 -18.86
CA GLU A 70 -10.34 14.97 -19.59
C GLU A 70 -10.50 16.17 -18.65
N SER A 71 -10.78 15.95 -17.37
CA SER A 71 -11.00 17.01 -16.40
C SER A 71 -10.55 16.66 -14.98
N LEU A 72 -10.09 17.68 -14.24
CA LEU A 72 -9.65 17.52 -12.85
C LEU A 72 -10.81 17.12 -11.94
N ASP A 73 -12.00 17.68 -12.14
CA ASP A 73 -13.18 17.38 -11.32
C ASP A 73 -13.62 15.93 -11.47
N GLU A 74 -13.64 15.38 -12.69
CA GLU A 74 -13.95 13.96 -12.93
C GLU A 74 -12.86 13.04 -12.36
N THR A 75 -11.59 13.45 -12.46
CA THR A 75 -10.47 12.69 -11.90
C THR A 75 -10.57 12.61 -10.37
N ILE A 76 -10.85 13.74 -9.71
CA ILE A 76 -11.10 13.80 -8.26
C ILE A 76 -12.31 12.93 -7.89
N GLN A 77 -13.38 12.96 -8.69
CA GLN A 77 -14.54 12.11 -8.46
C GLN A 77 -14.21 10.62 -8.59
N GLY A 78 -13.38 10.23 -9.57
CA GLY A 78 -12.91 8.85 -9.72
C GLY A 78 -12.14 8.36 -8.48
N VAL A 79 -11.29 9.20 -7.89
CA VAL A 79 -10.62 8.89 -6.61
C VAL A 79 -11.63 8.75 -5.47
N ALA A 80 -12.64 9.64 -5.40
CA ALA A 80 -13.70 9.52 -4.39
C ALA A 80 -14.48 8.20 -4.54
N ASP A 81 -14.80 7.81 -5.78
CA ASP A 81 -15.50 6.57 -6.08
C ASP A 81 -14.67 5.34 -5.71
N LEU A 82 -13.36 5.35 -5.98
CA LEU A 82 -12.41 4.31 -5.55
C LEU A 82 -12.47 4.10 -4.03
N LEU A 83 -12.44 5.19 -3.25
CA LEU A 83 -12.37 5.16 -1.79
C LEU A 83 -13.73 4.88 -1.12
N GLN A 84 -14.84 5.22 -1.78
CA GLN A 84 -16.20 5.09 -1.23
C GLN A 84 -16.93 3.81 -1.65
N GLN A 85 -16.29 2.92 -2.41
CA GLN A 85 -16.88 1.63 -2.74
C GLN A 85 -17.33 0.88 -1.46
N PRO A 86 -18.50 0.21 -1.47
CA PRO A 86 -19.00 -0.52 -0.31
C PRO A 86 -17.99 -1.54 0.26
N GLY A 87 -17.22 -2.22 -0.60
CA GLY A 87 -16.16 -3.15 -0.20
C GLY A 87 -15.02 -2.46 0.56
N MET A 88 -14.66 -1.23 0.18
CA MET A 88 -13.65 -0.44 0.88
C MET A 88 -14.07 -0.08 2.30
N ALA A 89 -15.27 0.48 2.44
CA ALA A 89 -15.76 0.97 3.73
C ALA A 89 -16.07 -0.16 4.71
N ALA A 90 -16.59 -1.29 4.23
CA ALA A 90 -17.01 -2.41 5.07
C ALA A 90 -15.89 -3.43 5.35
N GLU A 91 -15.07 -3.75 4.35
CA GLU A 91 -14.15 -4.90 4.42
C GLU A 91 -12.70 -4.50 4.68
N MET A 92 -12.32 -3.25 4.36
CA MET A 92 -10.93 -2.79 4.42
C MET A 92 -10.65 -1.78 5.56
N LYS A 93 -11.68 -1.40 6.32
CA LYS A 93 -11.61 -0.33 7.35
C LYS A 93 -10.48 -0.51 8.36
N ASP A 94 -10.26 -1.75 8.80
CA ASP A 94 -9.24 -2.11 9.81
C ASP A 94 -8.02 -2.79 9.17
N ASP A 95 -8.08 -3.06 7.86
CA ASP A 95 -7.02 -3.78 7.12
C ASP A 95 -6.12 -2.85 6.33
N CYS A 96 -6.56 -1.62 6.03
CA CYS A 96 -5.68 -0.64 5.40
C CYS A 96 -6.00 0.82 5.74
N PHE A 97 -4.99 1.66 5.51
CA PHE A 97 -5.09 3.11 5.46
C PHE A 97 -4.50 3.58 4.12
N ALA A 98 -5.13 4.56 3.47
CA ALA A 98 -4.67 5.08 2.20
C ALA A 98 -4.66 6.60 2.18
N VAL A 99 -3.71 7.17 1.46
CA VAL A 99 -3.67 8.57 1.04
C VAL A 99 -3.57 8.57 -0.48
N VAL A 100 -4.50 9.20 -1.17
CA VAL A 100 -4.55 9.27 -2.63
C VAL A 100 -4.69 10.72 -3.03
N HIS A 101 -3.96 11.11 -4.07
CA HIS A 101 -3.87 12.47 -4.54
C HIS A 101 -4.16 12.55 -6.02
N THR A 102 -4.86 13.60 -6.41
CA THR A 102 -4.99 13.99 -7.82
C THR A 102 -4.09 15.18 -8.09
N LEU A 103 -3.18 15.02 -9.05
CA LEU A 103 -2.25 16.07 -9.50
C LEU A 103 -2.92 17.04 -10.47
N GLU A 104 -2.39 18.25 -10.60
CA GLU A 104 -2.81 19.21 -11.65
C GLU A 104 -2.61 18.63 -13.08
N SER A 105 -1.71 17.66 -13.24
CA SER A 105 -1.49 16.89 -14.48
C SER A 105 -2.57 15.85 -14.77
N LEU A 106 -3.60 15.72 -13.92
CA LEU A 106 -4.62 14.66 -13.96
C LEU A 106 -4.08 13.26 -13.65
N GLU A 107 -2.82 13.16 -13.23
CA GLU A 107 -2.26 11.94 -12.69
C GLU A 107 -2.82 11.68 -11.29
N ILE A 108 -3.01 10.40 -10.97
CA ILE A 108 -3.40 9.96 -9.64
C ILE A 108 -2.25 9.14 -9.07
N GLU A 109 -1.77 9.56 -7.90
CA GLU A 109 -0.78 8.82 -7.11
C GLU A 109 -1.33 8.56 -5.70
N GLY A 110 -0.95 7.45 -5.10
CA GLY A 110 -1.34 7.15 -3.74
C GLY A 110 -0.35 6.29 -2.98
N LEU A 111 -0.55 6.25 -1.66
CA LEU A 111 0.15 5.38 -0.74
C LEU A 111 -0.87 4.59 0.08
N TRP A 112 -0.64 3.30 0.17
CA TRP A 112 -1.43 2.36 0.94
C TRP A 112 -0.60 1.68 2.00
N PHE A 113 -1.14 1.60 3.21
CA PHE A 113 -0.54 0.95 4.37
C PHE A 113 -1.46 -0.19 4.82
N PHE A 114 -0.98 -1.43 4.72
CA PHE A 114 -1.77 -2.64 4.92
C PHE A 114 -1.39 -3.42 6.18
N ASN A 115 -2.40 -4.08 6.75
CA ASN A 115 -2.27 -5.18 7.69
C ASN A 115 -1.99 -6.48 6.91
N GLY A 116 -0.74 -6.91 6.89
CA GLY A 116 -0.26 -8.04 6.09
C GLY A 116 0.60 -7.60 4.89
N PRO A 117 1.22 -8.57 4.19
CA PRO A 117 2.19 -8.31 3.13
C PRO A 117 1.56 -7.98 1.78
N ASP A 118 0.29 -8.33 1.57
CA ASP A 118 -0.32 -8.38 0.23
C ASP A 118 -1.67 -7.61 0.15
N PRO A 119 -1.85 -6.72 -0.84
CA PRO A 119 -3.13 -6.08 -1.16
C PRO A 119 -4.17 -6.98 -1.84
N GLU A 120 -3.96 -8.29 -2.02
CA GLU A 120 -4.92 -9.21 -2.69
C GLU A 120 -6.37 -9.06 -2.20
N LYS A 121 -6.57 -8.83 -0.89
CA LYS A 121 -7.90 -8.60 -0.32
C LYS A 121 -8.56 -7.34 -0.91
N LEU A 122 -7.78 -6.26 -1.09
CA LEU A 122 -8.23 -5.03 -1.73
C LEU A 122 -8.70 -5.28 -3.16
N PHE A 123 -7.93 -6.04 -3.94
CA PHE A 123 -8.26 -6.33 -5.34
C PHE A 123 -9.55 -7.14 -5.49
N GLY A 124 -9.77 -8.10 -4.60
CA GLY A 124 -11.01 -8.88 -4.57
C GLY A 124 -12.24 -8.05 -4.18
N SER A 125 -12.07 -7.06 -3.30
CA SER A 125 -13.16 -6.24 -2.76
C SER A 125 -13.45 -4.97 -3.57
N ASN A 126 -12.57 -4.59 -4.52
CA ASN A 126 -12.69 -3.35 -5.27
C ASN A 126 -12.24 -3.49 -6.74
N PRO A 127 -13.17 -3.62 -7.71
CA PRO A 127 -12.82 -3.80 -9.13
C PRO A 127 -12.12 -2.58 -9.74
N GLU A 128 -12.32 -1.38 -9.18
CA GLU A 128 -11.66 -0.15 -9.66
C GLU A 128 -10.13 -0.22 -9.52
N THR A 129 -9.62 -1.07 -8.63
CA THR A 129 -8.18 -1.27 -8.43
C THR A 129 -7.47 -1.81 -9.68
N SER A 130 -8.21 -2.39 -10.63
CA SER A 130 -7.66 -2.91 -11.89
C SER A 130 -7.13 -1.83 -12.85
N TRP A 131 -7.49 -0.57 -12.61
CA TRP A 131 -6.99 0.59 -13.38
C TRP A 131 -5.72 1.21 -12.78
N TYR A 132 -5.16 0.60 -11.74
CA TYR A 132 -4.02 1.14 -11.02
C TYR A 132 -2.92 0.09 -10.89
N THR A 133 -1.69 0.54 -11.10
CA THR A 133 -0.50 -0.24 -10.77
C THR A 133 -0.14 -0.03 -9.29
N PHE A 134 -0.04 -1.15 -8.55
CA PHE A 134 0.45 -1.17 -7.17
C PHE A 134 1.88 -1.70 -7.12
N SER A 135 2.76 -1.03 -6.37
CA SER A 135 4.15 -1.44 -6.17
C SER A 135 4.52 -1.38 -4.69
N GLN A 136 5.09 -2.45 -4.17
CA GLN A 136 5.50 -2.49 -2.77
C GLN A 136 6.70 -1.56 -2.53
N LEU A 137 6.65 -0.78 -1.46
CA LEU A 137 7.75 0.02 -0.95
C LEU A 137 8.33 -0.66 0.30
N GLY A 138 9.63 -0.96 0.28
CA GLY A 138 10.28 -1.71 1.35
C GLY A 138 10.50 -3.18 0.98
N PRO A 139 10.57 -4.11 1.96
CA PRO A 139 10.10 -3.98 3.35
C PRO A 139 11.03 -3.19 4.28
N GLU A 140 12.29 -2.99 3.89
CA GLU A 140 13.24 -2.25 4.72
C GLU A 140 12.95 -0.73 4.69
N ALA A 141 12.85 -0.11 5.87
CA ALA A 141 12.65 1.33 6.04
C ALA A 141 13.94 2.13 5.78
N THR A 142 14.51 1.93 4.59
CA THR A 142 15.67 2.67 4.08
C THR A 142 15.34 4.15 3.87
N ASP A 143 16.34 5.01 3.79
CA ASP A 143 16.13 6.45 3.56
C ASP A 143 15.37 6.74 2.26
N LEU A 144 15.55 5.91 1.22
CA LEU A 144 14.80 6.04 -0.04
C LEU A 144 13.31 5.72 0.13
N VAL A 145 13.00 4.63 0.84
CA VAL A 145 11.60 4.25 1.15
C VAL A 145 10.95 5.32 2.02
N LYS A 146 11.69 5.80 3.03
CA LYS A 146 11.23 6.87 3.91
C LYS A 146 10.90 8.14 3.14
N ALA A 147 11.81 8.57 2.26
CA ALA A 147 11.60 9.75 1.43
C ALA A 147 10.39 9.59 0.49
N ALA A 148 10.23 8.43 -0.14
CA ALA A 148 9.09 8.16 -1.03
C ALA A 148 7.74 8.22 -0.29
N VAL A 149 7.66 7.60 0.88
CA VAL A 149 6.47 7.62 1.73
C VAL A 149 6.18 9.03 2.24
N THR A 150 7.18 9.74 2.76
CA THR A 150 7.02 11.11 3.26
C THR A 150 6.54 12.06 2.16
N ARG A 151 7.03 11.92 0.92
CA ARG A 151 6.57 12.73 -0.23
C ARG A 151 5.06 12.64 -0.43
N ILE A 152 4.49 11.45 -0.27
CA ILE A 152 3.07 11.21 -0.50
C ILE A 152 2.24 11.59 0.73
N ILE A 153 2.69 11.26 1.95
CA ILE A 153 1.92 11.56 3.17
C ILE A 153 1.94 13.07 3.50
N VAL A 154 3.06 13.74 3.25
CA VAL A 154 3.30 15.16 3.57
C VAL A 154 3.70 15.91 2.31
N PRO A 155 2.74 16.24 1.42
CA PRO A 155 3.06 16.96 0.20
C PRO A 155 3.68 18.33 0.48
N THR A 156 4.82 18.59 -0.15
CA THR A 156 5.63 19.80 0.08
C THR A 156 5.04 21.04 -0.58
N ASP A 157 4.19 20.88 -1.60
CA ASP A 157 3.75 21.98 -2.46
C ASP A 157 2.25 22.29 -2.41
N GLY A 158 1.45 21.59 -1.58
CA GLY A 158 0.00 21.85 -1.47
C GLY A 158 -0.79 21.66 -2.77
N LYS A 159 -0.17 21.11 -3.81
CA LYS A 159 -0.75 20.84 -5.16
C LYS A 159 -1.42 19.48 -5.29
N LEU A 160 -1.43 18.71 -4.21
CA LEU A 160 -2.11 17.44 -4.18
C LEU A 160 -3.55 17.71 -3.73
N ASN A 161 -4.50 17.64 -4.66
CA ASN A 161 -5.91 17.67 -4.30
C ASN A 161 -6.24 16.29 -3.70
N GLY A 162 -6.40 16.26 -2.39
CA GLY A 162 -6.84 15.10 -1.61
C GLY A 162 -8.02 15.47 -0.73
#